data_AF-A0A0U3BNU3-F1
#
_entry.id   AF-A0A0U3BNU3-F1
#
_cell.length_a   1.000
_cell.length_b   1.000
_cell.length_c   1.000
_cell.angle_alpha   90.00
_cell.angle_beta   90.00
_cell.angle_gamma   90.00
#
_symmetry.space_group_name_H-M   'P 1'
#
loop_
_entity.id
_entity.type
_entity.pdbx_description
1 polymer ?
#
loop_
_entity_poly.entity_id
_entity_poly.type
_entity_poly.pdbx_seq_one_letter_code
_entity_poly.pdbx_strand_id
1 'polypeptide(L)'
;MRGEAGDRDGAEALARQTADLGSPDTLMRLGEMRESTDRDGAEALARQTADLGDPDALVWLGEMREEADRDGAEAFYRQAAALGSTHALDRLALMRENAGDRDGAEALAREAANHASNSAWSRIAGKPSILTRLWPYGLDPDGTPTTP
;
A
#
# COMPACT_ATOMS: atom_id res chain seq x y z
N MET A 1 -27.67 0.82 23.32
CA MET A 1 -26.26 1.13 23.02
C MET A 1 -25.42 -0.14 23.11
N ARG A 2 -25.49 -1.04 22.12
CA ARG A 2 -24.81 -2.36 22.15
C ARG A 2 -24.10 -2.72 20.83
N GLY A 3 -24.04 -1.81 19.87
CA GLY A 3 -23.40 -2.04 18.57
C GLY A 3 -21.89 -1.82 18.60
N GLU A 4 -21.43 -0.71 19.15
CA GLU A 4 -20.04 -0.25 19.02
C GLU A 4 -19.01 -1.04 19.83
N ALA A 5 -19.43 -1.67 20.93
CA ALA A 5 -18.56 -2.52 21.74
C ALA A 5 -18.47 -3.96 21.20
N GLY A 6 -19.52 -4.44 20.53
CA GLY A 6 -19.53 -5.78 19.93
C GLY A 6 -18.70 -5.86 18.64
N ASP A 7 -18.69 -4.78 17.86
CA ASP A 7 -17.88 -4.65 16.65
C ASP A 7 -16.38 -4.52 16.97
N ARG A 8 -16.00 -3.81 18.05
CA ARG A 8 -14.59 -3.70 18.48
C ARG A 8 -13.97 -5.03 18.93
N ASP A 9 -14.66 -5.78 19.77
CA ASP A 9 -14.20 -7.11 20.23
C ASP A 9 -14.11 -8.11 19.06
N GLY A 10 -15.05 -8.03 18.10
CA GLY A 10 -15.02 -8.83 16.88
C GLY A 10 -13.89 -8.44 15.92
N ALA A 11 -13.56 -7.15 15.84
CA ALA A 11 -12.45 -6.64 15.03
C ALA A 11 -11.09 -7.11 15.58
N GLU A 12 -10.86 -7.03 16.89
CA GLU A 12 -9.63 -7.50 17.55
C GLU A 12 -9.42 -9.02 17.43
N ALA A 13 -10.48 -9.81 17.62
CA ALA A 13 -10.40 -11.26 17.51
C ALA A 13 -10.07 -11.69 16.07
N LEU A 14 -10.62 -10.99 15.07
CA LEU A 14 -10.34 -11.30 13.68
C LEU A 14 -8.98 -10.77 13.21
N ALA A 15 -8.52 -9.62 13.72
CA ALA A 15 -7.18 -9.08 13.45
C ALA A 15 -6.09 -10.11 13.79
N ARG A 16 -6.20 -10.73 14.97
CA ARG A 16 -5.29 -11.81 15.38
C ARG A 16 -5.38 -13.04 14.48
N GLN A 17 -6.54 -13.30 13.89
CA GLN A 17 -6.76 -14.48 13.05
C GLN A 17 -6.27 -14.28 11.61
N THR A 18 -6.32 -13.06 11.09
CA THR A 18 -5.95 -12.76 9.70
C THR A 18 -4.48 -12.39 9.52
N ALA A 19 -3.84 -11.85 10.56
CA ALA A 19 -2.42 -11.59 10.57
C ALA A 19 -1.55 -12.86 10.57
N ASP A 20 -2.08 -13.97 11.10
CA ASP A 20 -1.40 -15.28 11.04
C ASP A 20 -1.38 -15.86 9.61
N LEU A 21 -2.18 -15.31 8.69
CA LEU A 21 -2.39 -15.85 7.34
C LEU A 21 -2.09 -14.88 6.19
N GLY A 22 -1.63 -13.64 6.45
CA GLY A 22 -1.34 -12.65 5.39
C GLY A 22 -2.46 -12.56 4.34
N SER A 23 -3.71 -12.61 4.78
CA SER A 23 -4.82 -13.07 3.95
C SER A 23 -5.57 -11.95 3.21
N PRO A 24 -6.07 -12.21 1.98
CA PRO A 24 -6.96 -11.32 1.21
C PRO A 24 -8.19 -10.82 1.98
N ASP A 25 -8.58 -11.55 3.03
CA ASP A 25 -9.68 -11.22 3.93
C ASP A 25 -9.43 -9.92 4.72
N THR A 26 -8.18 -9.65 5.12
CA THR A 26 -7.78 -8.39 5.79
C THR A 26 -7.99 -7.20 4.85
N LEU A 27 -7.58 -7.34 3.59
CA LEU A 27 -7.73 -6.29 2.58
C LEU A 27 -9.20 -6.01 2.27
N MET A 28 -10.01 -7.05 2.15
CA MET A 28 -11.46 -6.93 1.93
C MET A 28 -12.11 -6.18 3.10
N ARG A 29 -11.81 -6.55 4.34
CA ARG A 29 -12.38 -5.90 5.54
C ARG A 29 -11.87 -4.48 5.75
N LEU A 30 -10.59 -4.20 5.51
CA LEU A 30 -10.09 -2.82 5.53
C LEU A 30 -10.78 -1.98 4.44
N GLY A 31 -11.08 -2.58 3.29
CA GLY A 31 -11.90 -1.99 2.23
C GLY A 31 -13.32 -1.69 2.68
N GLU A 32 -14.03 -2.67 3.27
CA GLU A 32 -15.38 -2.51 3.80
C GLU A 32 -15.45 -1.46 4.92
N MET A 33 -14.45 -1.45 5.82
CA MET A 33 -14.37 -0.47 6.89
C MET A 33 -14.03 0.94 6.39
N ARG A 34 -13.34 1.06 5.25
CA ARG A 34 -13.09 2.36 4.59
C ARG A 34 -14.39 3.00 4.09
N GLU A 35 -15.38 2.20 3.71
CA GLU A 35 -16.71 2.66 3.31
C GLU A 35 -17.68 2.81 4.49
N SER A 36 -17.29 2.31 5.68
CA SER A 36 -18.01 2.47 6.93
C SER A 36 -17.70 3.80 7.61
N THR A 37 -18.59 4.22 8.52
CA THR A 37 -18.35 5.38 9.39
C THR A 37 -17.36 5.10 10.53
N ASP A 38 -17.00 3.84 10.77
CA ASP A 38 -16.13 3.42 11.89
C ASP A 38 -14.63 3.57 11.55
N ARG A 39 -14.22 4.81 11.28
CA ARG A 39 -12.84 5.15 10.91
C ARG A 39 -11.83 4.81 12.03
N ASP A 40 -12.24 4.94 13.29
CA ASP A 40 -11.41 4.64 14.45
C ASP A 40 -11.13 3.14 14.62
N GLY A 41 -12.14 2.28 14.41
CA GLY A 41 -11.95 0.82 14.45
C GLY A 41 -11.08 0.32 13.30
N ALA A 42 -11.24 0.92 12.12
CA ALA A 42 -10.40 0.64 10.96
C ALA A 42 -8.93 1.02 11.18
N GLU A 43 -8.66 2.19 11.78
CA GLU A 43 -7.30 2.61 12.17
C GLU A 43 -6.67 1.67 13.20
N ALA A 44 -7.45 1.25 14.21
CA ALA A 44 -6.96 0.32 15.22
C ALA A 44 -6.60 -1.05 14.62
N LEU A 45 -7.46 -1.59 13.74
CA LEU A 45 -7.23 -2.84 13.04
C LEU A 45 -5.97 -2.75 12.16
N ALA A 46 -5.85 -1.70 11.34
CA ALA A 46 -4.70 -1.53 10.47
C ALA A 46 -3.38 -1.38 11.26
N ARG A 47 -3.38 -0.70 12.41
CA ARG A 47 -2.21 -0.65 13.30
C ARG A 47 -1.81 -2.04 13.79
N GLN A 48 -2.76 -2.82 14.29
CA GLN A 48 -2.47 -4.16 14.79
C GLN A 48 -1.91 -5.07 13.69
N THR A 49 -2.47 -5.02 12.48
CA THR A 49 -1.97 -5.80 11.35
C THR A 49 -0.59 -5.32 10.90
N ALA A 50 -0.34 -4.01 10.94
CA ALA A 50 0.98 -3.43 10.65
C ALA A 50 2.04 -3.84 11.70
N ASP A 51 1.70 -3.88 12.99
CA ASP A 51 2.57 -4.39 14.06
C ASP A 51 2.93 -5.87 13.86
N LEU A 52 2.11 -6.60 13.12
CA LEU A 52 2.32 -8.01 12.76
C LEU A 52 3.10 -8.16 11.44
N GLY A 53 3.55 -7.04 10.85
CA GLY A 53 4.41 -7.02 9.68
C GLY A 53 3.68 -7.06 8.34
N ASP A 54 2.36 -6.83 8.32
CA ASP A 54 1.61 -6.73 7.08
C ASP A 54 1.88 -5.38 6.38
N PRO A 55 2.47 -5.40 5.18
CA PRO A 55 2.83 -4.18 4.49
C PRO A 55 1.63 -3.46 3.87
N ASP A 56 0.52 -4.15 3.60
CA ASP A 56 -0.67 -3.51 3.05
C ASP A 56 -1.43 -2.72 4.12
N ALA A 57 -1.43 -3.20 5.37
CA ALA A 57 -1.94 -2.44 6.50
C ALA A 57 -1.19 -1.12 6.72
N LEU A 58 0.13 -1.13 6.54
CA LEU A 58 0.96 0.09 6.54
C LEU A 58 0.58 1.02 5.40
N VAL A 59 0.34 0.51 4.18
CA VAL A 59 -0.14 1.34 3.06
C VAL A 59 -1.48 1.99 3.40
N TRP A 60 -2.41 1.24 3.98
CA TRP A 60 -3.72 1.77 4.35
C TRP A 60 -3.62 2.89 5.41
N LEU A 61 -2.76 2.71 6.44
CA LEU A 61 -2.47 3.77 7.42
C LEU A 61 -1.87 5.02 6.76
N GLY A 62 -0.99 4.83 5.77
CA GLY A 62 -0.45 5.93 4.97
C GLY A 62 -1.54 6.69 4.22
N GLU A 63 -2.47 5.98 3.55
CA GLU A 63 -3.56 6.62 2.81
C GLU A 63 -4.49 7.44 3.72
N MET A 64 -4.75 6.96 4.94
CA MET A 64 -5.55 7.73 5.91
C MET A 64 -4.92 9.06 6.31
N ARG A 65 -3.58 9.12 6.28
CA ARG A 65 -2.78 10.26 6.72
C ARG A 65 -2.41 11.19 5.56
N GLU A 66 -2.47 10.74 4.31
CA GLU A 66 -1.94 11.48 3.14
C GLU A 66 -2.45 12.92 3.02
N GLU A 67 -3.73 13.16 3.31
CA GLU A 67 -4.35 14.49 3.23
C GLU A 67 -4.05 15.39 4.44
N ALA A 68 -3.83 14.81 5.62
CA ALA A 68 -3.72 15.54 6.89
C ALA A 68 -2.27 15.64 7.41
N ASP A 69 -1.43 14.67 7.08
CA ASP A 69 -0.06 14.48 7.55
C ASP A 69 0.74 13.73 6.48
N ARG A 70 1.24 14.50 5.51
CA ARG A 70 1.99 13.97 4.35
C ARG A 70 3.28 13.28 4.79
N ASP A 71 3.98 13.82 5.78
CA ASP A 71 5.22 13.23 6.31
C ASP A 71 4.94 11.91 7.03
N GLY A 72 3.87 11.84 7.83
CA GLY A 72 3.42 10.60 8.46
C GLY A 72 3.00 9.53 7.44
N ALA A 73 2.30 9.93 6.38
CA ALA A 73 1.97 9.02 5.28
C ALA A 73 3.23 8.46 4.58
N GLU A 74 4.20 9.33 4.29
CA GLU A 74 5.47 8.94 3.66
C GLU A 74 6.24 7.93 4.54
N ALA A 75 6.22 8.08 5.85
CA ALA A 75 6.85 7.15 6.79
C ALA A 75 6.22 5.75 6.71
N PHE A 76 4.89 5.66 6.71
CA PHE A 76 4.19 4.38 6.57
C PHE A 76 4.46 3.71 5.23
N TYR A 77 4.45 4.46 4.12
CA TYR A 77 4.76 3.91 2.81
C TYR A 77 6.21 3.43 2.71
N ARG A 78 7.18 4.13 3.30
CA ARG A 78 8.57 3.64 3.35
C ARG A 78 8.69 2.33 4.12
N GLN A 79 7.97 2.19 5.24
CA GLN A 79 7.98 0.96 6.02
C GLN A 79 7.36 -0.20 5.23
N ALA A 80 6.25 0.03 4.55
CA ALA A 80 5.62 -0.95 3.66
C ALA A 80 6.52 -1.34 2.48
N ALA A 81 7.22 -0.37 1.88
CA ALA A 81 8.18 -0.59 0.80
C ALA A 81 9.38 -1.44 1.28
N ALA A 82 9.89 -1.20 2.50
CA ALA A 82 10.95 -1.99 3.10
C ALA A 82 10.55 -3.46 3.35
N LEU A 83 9.25 -3.72 3.52
CA LEU A 83 8.65 -5.06 3.60
C LEU A 83 8.29 -5.64 2.22
N GLY A 84 8.58 -4.90 1.14
CA GLY A 84 8.45 -5.35 -0.24
C GLY A 84 7.12 -5.01 -0.93
N SER A 85 6.29 -4.14 -0.35
CA SER A 85 5.07 -3.68 -1.02
C SER A 85 5.39 -2.76 -2.19
N THR A 86 5.14 -3.25 -3.40
CA THR A 86 5.21 -2.46 -4.63
C THR A 86 4.18 -1.35 -4.65
N HIS A 87 3.00 -1.57 -4.04
CA HIS A 87 1.96 -0.56 -3.93
C HIS A 87 2.42 0.65 -3.10
N ALA A 88 3.21 0.43 -2.05
CA ALA A 88 3.79 1.50 -1.27
C ALA A 88 4.79 2.35 -2.08
N LEU A 89 5.62 1.70 -2.91
CA LEU A 89 6.55 2.39 -3.81
C LEU A 89 5.81 3.23 -4.86
N ASP A 90 4.68 2.74 -5.39
CA ASP A 90 3.79 3.51 -6.26
C ASP A 90 3.25 4.78 -5.57
N ARG A 91 2.79 4.67 -4.31
CA ARG A 91 2.31 5.83 -3.53
C ARG A 91 3.42 6.86 -3.30
N LEU A 92 4.62 6.40 -2.91
CA LEU A 92 5.78 7.28 -2.75
C LEU A 92 6.12 8.01 -4.06
N ALA A 93 6.12 7.30 -5.19
CA ALA A 93 6.40 7.90 -6.49
C ALA A 93 5.37 8.97 -6.87
N LEU A 94 4.07 8.71 -6.64
CA LEU A 94 3.00 9.70 -6.83
C LEU A 94 3.20 10.93 -5.93
N MET A 95 3.59 10.74 -4.67
CA MET A 95 3.89 11.84 -3.76
C MET A 95 5.07 12.68 -4.26
N ARG A 96 6.11 12.08 -4.83
CA ARG A 96 7.24 12.81 -5.42
C ARG A 96 6.85 13.55 -6.69
N GLU A 97 6.08 12.92 -7.57
CA GLU A 97 5.57 13.57 -8.78
C GLU A 97 4.71 14.80 -8.44
N ASN A 98 3.80 14.67 -7.46
CA ASN A 98 2.94 15.78 -7.02
C ASN A 98 3.73 16.89 -6.30
N ALA A 99 4.92 16.58 -5.76
CA ALA A 99 5.85 17.59 -5.24
C ALA A 99 6.73 18.24 -6.33
N GLY A 100 6.63 17.79 -7.59
CA GLY A 100 7.48 18.22 -8.69
C GLY A 100 8.86 17.53 -8.75
N ASP A 101 9.12 16.58 -7.86
CA ASP A 101 10.34 15.77 -7.82
C ASP A 101 10.23 14.59 -8.79
N ARG A 102 10.40 14.89 -10.09
CA ARG A 102 10.26 13.91 -11.16
C ARG A 102 11.36 12.84 -11.12
N ASP A 103 12.60 13.25 -10.85
CA ASP A 103 13.73 12.33 -10.71
C ASP A 103 13.53 11.34 -9.55
N GLY A 104 13.04 11.83 -8.40
CA GLY A 104 12.68 10.99 -7.26
C GLY A 104 11.53 10.03 -7.56
N ALA A 105 10.50 10.48 -8.28
CA ALA A 105 9.40 9.63 -8.72
C ALA A 105 9.87 8.52 -9.66
N GLU A 106 10.76 8.82 -10.62
CA GLU A 106 11.33 7.82 -11.53
C GLU A 106 12.21 6.80 -10.79
N ALA A 107 13.00 7.23 -9.80
CA ALA A 107 13.81 6.32 -9.01
C ALA A 107 12.95 5.28 -8.26
N LEU A 108 11.88 5.74 -7.61
CA LEU A 108 10.93 4.88 -6.89
C LEU A 108 10.16 3.95 -7.83
N ALA A 109 9.80 4.44 -9.01
CA ALA A 109 9.17 3.63 -10.05
C ALA A 109 10.10 2.49 -10.53
N ARG A 110 11.41 2.76 -10.69
CA ARG A 110 12.39 1.70 -11.05
C ARG A 110 12.52 0.67 -9.94
N GLU A 111 12.52 1.12 -8.69
CA GLU A 111 12.57 0.23 -7.53
C GLU A 111 11.34 -0.69 -7.48
N ALA A 112 10.13 -0.15 -7.72
CA ALA A 112 8.89 -0.91 -7.80
C ALA A 112 8.93 -1.98 -8.90
N ALA A 113 9.44 -1.61 -10.08
CA ALA A 113 9.60 -2.53 -11.20
C ALA A 113 10.60 -3.66 -10.89
N ASN A 114 11.72 -3.35 -10.23
CA ASN A 114 12.70 -4.37 -9.82
C ASN A 114 12.12 -5.34 -8.79
N HIS A 115 11.36 -4.85 -7.82
CA HIS A 115 10.65 -5.68 -6.85
C HIS A 115 9.62 -6.59 -7.54
N ALA A 116 8.87 -6.05 -8.50
CA ALA A 116 7.89 -6.80 -9.29
C ALA A 116 8.55 -7.88 -10.16
N SER A 117 9.71 -7.59 -10.77
CA SER A 117 10.48 -8.53 -11.60
C SER A 117 11.10 -9.68 -10.80
N ASN A 118 11.51 -9.44 -9.56
CA ASN A 118 12.00 -10.49 -8.66
C ASN A 118 10.89 -11.36 -8.07
N SER A 119 9.63 -10.91 -8.12
CA SER A 119 8.48 -11.68 -7.70
C SER A 119 7.90 -12.49 -8.87
N ALA A 120 7.40 -13.70 -8.59
CA ALA A 120 6.73 -14.53 -9.62
C ALA A 120 5.49 -13.85 -10.26
N TRP A 121 5.08 -12.69 -9.74
CA TRP A 121 4.02 -11.81 -10.23
C TRP A 121 4.32 -11.08 -11.54
N SER A 122 5.57 -11.13 -12.04
CA SER A 122 6.01 -10.47 -13.28
C SER A 122 5.23 -10.87 -14.56
N ARG A 123 4.28 -11.81 -14.48
CA ARG A 123 3.41 -12.23 -15.61
C ARG A 123 1.99 -11.65 -15.59
N ILE A 124 1.59 -10.90 -14.55
CA ILE A 124 0.22 -10.36 -14.40
C ILE A 124 0.24 -8.85 -14.04
N ALA A 125 1.12 -8.07 -14.66
CA ALA A 125 1.12 -6.61 -14.53
C ALA A 125 -0.01 -5.99 -15.38
N GLY A 126 -1.24 -6.03 -14.85
CA GLY A 126 -2.45 -5.52 -15.51
C GLY A 126 -3.19 -4.43 -14.71
N LYS A 127 -2.56 -3.83 -13.68
CA LYS A 127 -3.14 -2.72 -12.92
C LYS A 127 -2.47 -1.39 -13.30
N PRO A 128 -3.26 -0.31 -13.46
CA PRO A 128 -2.71 1.02 -13.72
C PRO A 128 -1.85 1.46 -12.51
N SER A 129 -0.59 1.81 -12.78
CA SER A 129 0.39 2.24 -11.78
C SER A 129 1.18 3.46 -12.27
N ILE A 130 2.05 4.04 -11.44
CA ILE A 130 2.91 5.16 -11.86
C ILE A 130 3.78 4.74 -13.08
N LEU A 131 4.09 3.44 -13.17
CA LEU A 131 4.87 2.85 -14.26
C LEU A 131 4.22 3.07 -15.61
N THR A 132 2.90 2.87 -15.73
CA THR A 132 2.19 3.06 -17.00
C THR A 132 2.10 4.55 -17.40
N ARG A 133 2.22 5.45 -16.42
CA ARG A 133 2.19 6.91 -16.63
C ARG A 133 3.56 7.49 -16.97
N LEU A 134 4.63 6.96 -16.36
CA LEU A 134 6.01 7.35 -16.64
C LEU A 134 6.56 6.65 -17.88
N TRP A 135 6.24 5.36 -18.07
CA TRP A 135 6.72 4.50 -19.16
C TRP A 135 5.54 3.79 -19.85
N PRO A 136 4.82 4.50 -20.73
CA PRO A 136 3.61 3.97 -21.36
C PRO A 136 3.85 2.74 -22.25
N TYR A 137 5.10 2.51 -22.67
CA TYR A 137 5.49 1.36 -23.50
C TYR A 137 6.16 0.23 -22.70
N GLY A 138 6.27 0.37 -21.37
CA GLY A 138 6.90 -0.62 -20.50
C GLY A 138 8.40 -0.41 -20.28
N LEU A 139 9.05 -1.46 -19.80
CA LEU A 139 10.49 -1.52 -19.51
C LEU A 139 11.13 -2.65 -20.33
N ASP A 140 12.32 -2.38 -20.84
CA ASP A 140 13.19 -3.35 -21.48
C ASP A 140 13.79 -4.35 -20.47
N PRO A 141 14.34 -5.49 -20.92
CA PRO A 141 14.93 -6.52 -20.05
C PRO A 141 16.08 -6.01 -19.18
N ASP A 142 16.71 -4.90 -19.57
CA ASP A 142 17.77 -4.22 -18.83
C ASP A 142 17.25 -3.17 -17.82
N GLY A 143 15.92 -3.05 -17.69
CA GLY A 143 15.25 -2.10 -16.80
C GLY A 143 15.16 -0.68 -17.34
N THR A 144 15.49 -0.46 -18.62
CA THR A 144 15.35 0.86 -19.26
C THR A 144 13.94 1.10 -19.80
N PRO A 145 13.45 2.36 -19.84
CA PRO A 145 12.16 2.67 -20.45
C PRO A 145 12.12 2.32 -21.93
N THR A 146 11.11 1.55 -22.33
CA THR A 146 10.88 1.26 -23.75
C THR A 146 10.43 2.53 -24.46
N THR A 147 11.14 2.90 -25.52
CA THR A 147 10.77 4.01 -26.42
C THR A 147 9.87 3.51 -27.55
N PRO A 148 8.97 4.35 -28.10
CA PRO A 148 8.09 3.98 -29.22
C PRO A 148 8.84 3.63 -30.51
#